data_AF-A0A6V7KK58-F1
#
_entry.id   AF-A0A6V7KK58-F1
#
_cell.length_a   1.000
_cell.length_b   1.000
_cell.length_c   1.000
_cell.angle_alpha   90.00
_cell.angle_beta   90.00
_cell.angle_gamma   90.00
#
_symmetry.space_group_name_H-M   'P 1'
#
loop_
_entity.id
_entity.type
_entity.pdbx_description
1 polymer ?
#
loop_
_entity_poly.entity_id
_entity_poly.type
_entity_poly.pdbx_seq_one_letter_code
_entity_poly.pdbx_strand_id
1 'polypeptide(L)'
;ERLKRAKNILTFVSQPIARLGLWPLNMTRKNYIKSVIYIVYQTCHISLEITDLVMVLGDLPEVIANLMVTTFQSTVAFRMLSVRFRTEIHQIIHEINEFHENHTFPHEKEKMIYVETIEKVERFHRFMLMPAWISGIIWFITPIVLHLNT
;
A
#
# COMPACT_ATOMS: atom_id res chain seq x y z
N GLU A 1 8.98 -13.49 -23.48
CA GLU A 1 9.39 -12.60 -22.36
C GLU A 1 8.27 -11.75 -21.78
N ARG A 2 7.48 -11.01 -22.58
CA ARG A 2 6.39 -10.14 -22.11
C ARG A 2 5.32 -10.86 -21.27
N LEU A 3 4.94 -12.08 -21.66
CA LEU A 3 3.99 -12.90 -20.88
C LEU A 3 4.53 -13.27 -19.48
N LYS A 4 5.83 -13.60 -19.37
CA LYS A 4 6.45 -13.92 -18.08
C LYS A 4 6.49 -12.70 -17.17
N ARG A 5 6.74 -11.52 -17.74
CA ARG A 5 6.68 -10.24 -17.03
C ARG A 5 5.26 -9.94 -16.56
N ALA A 6 4.27 -10.17 -17.43
CA ALA A 6 2.86 -9.98 -17.10
C ALA A 6 2.39 -10.92 -15.97
N LYS A 7 2.82 -12.19 -15.96
CA LYS A 7 2.55 -13.11 -14.84
C LYS A 7 3.20 -12.66 -13.52
N ASN A 8 4.35 -12.00 -13.58
CA ASN A 8 5.07 -11.51 -12.40
C ASN A 8 4.55 -10.19 -11.83
N ILE A 9 3.57 -9.52 -12.46
CA ILE A 9 3.08 -8.21 -12.00
C ILE A 9 2.47 -8.28 -10.59
N LEU A 10 1.78 -9.38 -10.27
CA LEU A 10 1.20 -9.58 -8.95
C LEU A 10 2.30 -9.66 -7.88
N THR A 11 3.41 -10.36 -8.19
CA THR A 11 4.58 -10.40 -7.32
C THR A 11 5.18 -9.01 -7.13
N PHE A 12 5.29 -8.22 -8.20
CA PHE A 12 5.81 -6.86 -8.13
C PHE A 12 4.96 -5.93 -7.26
N VAL A 13 3.64 -5.91 -7.47
CA VAL A 13 2.69 -5.08 -6.68
C VAL A 13 2.59 -5.58 -5.23
N SER A 14 2.69 -6.89 -5.02
CA SER A 14 2.67 -7.50 -3.67
C SER A 14 3.91 -7.22 -2.84
N GLN A 15 5.06 -7.00 -3.50
CA GLN A 15 6.37 -6.91 -2.85
C GLN A 15 6.44 -5.86 -1.73
N PRO A 16 5.98 -4.60 -1.89
CA PRO A 16 6.00 -3.61 -0.79
C PRO A 16 5.14 -4.04 0.40
N ILE A 17 3.94 -4.58 0.16
CA ILE A 17 3.02 -5.05 1.20
C ILE A 17 3.59 -6.29 1.91
N ALA A 18 4.24 -7.18 1.16
CA ALA A 18 4.91 -8.37 1.68
C ALA A 18 6.14 -8.02 2.54
N ARG A 19 6.91 -6.97 2.18
CA ARG A 19 8.03 -6.48 3.01
C ARG A 19 7.56 -6.00 4.38
N LEU A 20 6.40 -5.35 4.43
CA LEU A 20 5.74 -4.93 5.67
C LEU A 20 5.12 -6.10 6.46
N GLY A 21 5.15 -7.32 5.92
CA GLY A 21 4.57 -8.51 6.55
C GLY A 21 3.05 -8.57 6.47
N LEU A 22 2.42 -7.65 5.73
CA LEU A 22 0.97 -7.48 5.63
C LEU A 22 0.34 -8.30 4.50
N TRP A 23 1.15 -8.88 3.64
CA TRP A 23 0.67 -9.67 2.50
C TRP A 23 -0.12 -10.90 2.99
N PRO A 24 -1.33 -11.14 2.43
CA PRO A 24 -2.22 -12.18 2.94
C PRO A 24 -1.80 -13.60 2.51
N LEU A 25 -1.08 -13.77 1.40
CA LEU A 25 -0.60 -15.09 0.97
C LEU A 25 0.73 -15.46 1.64
N ASN A 26 0.93 -16.74 1.94
CA ASN A 26 2.16 -17.31 2.51
C ASN A 26 2.54 -16.70 3.87
N MET A 27 1.69 -16.98 4.87
CA MET A 27 1.90 -16.57 6.26
C MET A 27 3.02 -17.37 6.96
N THR A 28 4.26 -16.97 6.75
CA THR A 28 5.40 -17.46 7.53
C THR A 28 5.38 -16.86 8.94
N ARG A 29 5.83 -17.60 9.96
CA ARG A 29 5.97 -17.11 11.36
C ARG A 29 6.68 -15.75 11.46
N LYS A 30 7.69 -15.49 10.62
CA LYS A 30 8.40 -14.20 10.52
C LYS A 30 7.50 -13.06 10.03
N ASN A 31 6.66 -13.29 9.03
CA ASN A 31 5.74 -12.28 8.48
C ASN A 31 4.62 -11.97 9.48
N TYR A 32 4.18 -12.97 10.25
CA TYR A 32 3.23 -12.77 11.34
C TYR A 32 3.78 -11.80 12.40
N ILE A 33 4.99 -12.02 12.90
CA ILE A 33 5.63 -11.15 13.89
C ILE A 33 5.77 -9.71 13.34
N LYS A 34 6.24 -9.55 12.09
CA LYS A 34 6.33 -8.23 11.44
C LYS A 34 4.98 -7.52 11.37
N SER A 35 3.92 -8.24 11.02
CA SER A 35 2.58 -7.67 10.98
C SER A 35 2.09 -7.27 12.37
N VAL A 36 2.36 -8.04 13.42
CA VAL A 36 1.98 -7.69 14.79
C VAL A 36 2.70 -6.41 15.22
N ILE A 37 4.01 -6.34 14.98
CA ILE A 37 4.81 -5.12 15.27
C ILE A 37 4.22 -3.92 14.52
N TYR A 38 3.90 -4.07 13.24
CA TYR A 38 3.29 -3.01 12.43
C TYR A 38 1.94 -2.55 13.00
N ILE A 39 1.07 -3.49 13.37
CA ILE A 39 -0.26 -3.19 13.93
C ILE A 39 -0.10 -2.41 15.24
N VAL A 40 0.74 -2.91 16.16
CA VAL A 40 0.99 -2.25 17.45
C VAL A 40 1.57 -0.85 17.23
N TYR A 41 2.56 -0.72 16.36
CA TYR A 41 3.13 0.58 15.99
C TYR A 41 2.05 1.55 15.49
N GLN A 42 1.22 1.10 14.55
CA GLN A 42 0.20 1.95 13.96
C GLN A 42 -0.89 2.34 14.96
N THR A 43 -1.29 1.43 15.85
CA THR A 43 -2.24 1.73 16.93
C THR A 43 -1.68 2.77 17.89
N CYS A 44 -0.42 2.63 18.32
CA CYS A 44 0.24 3.62 19.16
C CYS A 44 0.34 4.98 18.44
N HIS A 45 0.75 4.98 17.17
CA HIS A 45 0.91 6.19 16.37
C HIS A 45 -0.42 6.96 16.23
N ILE A 46 -1.49 6.29 15.82
CA ILE A 46 -2.82 6.91 15.69
C ILE A 46 -3.32 7.42 17.04
N SER A 47 -3.03 6.72 18.14
CA SER A 47 -3.42 7.18 19.48
C SER A 47 -2.72 8.49 19.87
N LEU A 48 -1.44 8.65 19.49
CA LEU A 48 -0.71 9.90 19.69
C LEU A 48 -1.27 11.02 18.82
N GLU A 49 -1.58 10.76 17.55
CA GLU A 49 -2.18 11.75 16.65
C GLU A 49 -3.56 12.22 17.14
N ILE A 50 -4.38 11.31 17.66
CA ILE A 50 -5.67 11.67 18.27
C ILE A 50 -5.46 12.53 19.52
N THR A 51 -4.44 12.23 20.33
CA THR A 51 -4.12 13.03 21.52
C THR A 51 -3.69 14.44 21.13
N ASP A 52 -2.83 14.56 20.10
CA ASP A 52 -2.38 15.84 19.56
C ASP A 52 -3.54 16.66 18.98
N LEU A 53 -4.44 16.00 18.24
CA LEU A 53 -5.67 16.63 17.75
C LEU A 53 -6.53 17.19 18.88
N VAL A 54 -6.65 16.46 20.00
CA VAL A 54 -7.40 16.91 21.19
C VAL A 54 -6.71 18.10 21.87
N MET A 55 -5.38 18.15 21.89
CA MET A 55 -4.63 19.26 22.49
C MET A 55 -4.76 20.56 21.69
N VAL A 56 -4.90 20.44 20.36
CA VAL A 56 -4.99 21.58 19.42
C VAL A 56 -6.44 22.11 19.29
N LEU A 57 -7.43 21.52 20.00
CA LEU A 57 -8.82 21.98 20.01
C LEU A 57 -8.94 23.40 20.60
N GLY A 58 -8.80 24.40 19.73
CA GLY A 58 -8.81 25.81 20.08
C GLY A 58 -8.37 26.68 18.91
N ASP A 59 -7.50 26.16 18.03
CA ASP A 59 -7.05 26.84 16.82
C ASP A 59 -7.56 26.13 15.55
N LEU A 60 -8.54 26.72 14.88
CA LEU A 60 -9.23 26.13 13.72
C LEU A 60 -8.28 25.70 12.57
N PRO A 61 -7.35 26.55 12.08
CA PRO A 61 -6.38 26.13 11.06
C PRO A 61 -5.52 24.94 11.49
N GLU A 62 -5.08 24.89 12.75
CA GLU A 62 -4.23 23.82 13.25
C GLU A 62 -5.02 22.51 13.42
N VAL A 63 -6.27 22.59 13.90
CA VAL A 63 -7.20 21.46 13.94
C VAL A 63 -7.43 20.87 12.55
N ILE A 64 -7.67 21.70 11.54
CA ILE A 64 -7.90 21.23 10.17
C ILE A 64 -6.66 20.53 9.62
N ALA A 65 -5.47 21.11 9.82
CA ALA A 65 -4.22 20.52 9.37
C ALA A 65 -3.98 19.15 10.03
N ASN A 66 -4.16 19.07 11.35
CA ASN A 66 -3.92 17.84 12.11
C ASN A 66 -4.94 16.75 11.80
N LEU A 67 -6.22 17.14 11.64
CA LEU A 67 -7.30 16.23 11.24
C LEU A 67 -7.06 15.64 9.85
N MET A 68 -6.60 16.44 8.88
CA MET A 68 -6.27 15.93 7.54
C MET A 68 -5.17 14.88 7.59
N VAL A 69 -4.10 15.13 8.35
CA VAL A 69 -2.97 14.19 8.50
C VAL A 69 -3.44 12.91 9.19
N THR A 70 -4.14 13.02 10.32
CA THR A 70 -4.63 11.87 11.09
C THR A 70 -5.59 11.02 10.27
N THR A 71 -6.51 11.65 9.53
CA THR A 71 -7.48 10.96 8.67
C THR A 71 -6.79 10.24 7.52
N PHE A 72 -5.81 10.87 6.88
CA PHE A 72 -5.04 10.27 5.81
C PHE A 72 -4.28 9.03 6.32
N GLN A 73 -3.55 9.15 7.42
CA GLN A 73 -2.79 8.04 8.00
C GLN A 73 -3.68 6.90 8.46
N SER A 74 -4.80 7.21 9.14
CA SER A 74 -5.80 6.23 9.56
C SER A 74 -6.41 5.49 8.36
N THR A 75 -6.68 6.18 7.25
CA THR A 75 -7.20 5.57 6.03
C THR A 75 -6.19 4.60 5.41
N VAL A 76 -4.92 4.99 5.35
CA VAL A 76 -3.84 4.12 4.84
C VAL A 76 -3.71 2.88 5.72
N ALA A 77 -3.66 3.06 7.04
CA ALA A 77 -3.63 1.97 8.00
C ALA A 77 -4.81 1.01 7.84
N PHE A 78 -6.03 1.54 7.75
CA PHE A 78 -7.24 0.74 7.59
C PHE A 78 -7.25 -0.05 6.27
N ARG A 79 -6.79 0.55 5.16
CA ARG A 79 -6.65 -0.15 3.88
C ARG A 79 -5.65 -1.29 3.97
N MET A 80 -4.51 -1.06 4.62
CA MET A 80 -3.47 -2.08 4.82
C MET A 80 -3.97 -3.25 5.68
N LEU A 81 -4.72 -2.97 6.74
CA LEU A 81 -5.36 -3.99 7.57
C LEU A 81 -6.45 -4.75 6.81
N SER A 82 -7.24 -4.04 6.00
CA SER A 82 -8.27 -4.65 5.16
C SER A 82 -7.65 -5.66 4.18
N VAL A 83 -6.54 -5.33 3.53
CA VAL A 83 -5.82 -6.27 2.64
C VAL A 83 -5.40 -7.54 3.35
N ARG A 84 -5.06 -7.46 4.65
CA ARG A 84 -4.64 -8.61 5.45
C ARG A 84 -5.80 -9.46 5.95
N PHE A 85 -6.86 -8.82 6.46
CA PHE A 85 -7.91 -9.51 7.24
C PHE A 85 -9.18 -9.81 6.44
N ARG A 86 -9.40 -9.17 5.29
CA ARG A 86 -10.56 -9.45 4.44
C ARG A 86 -10.37 -10.76 3.67
N THR A 87 -11.25 -11.71 3.95
CA THR A 87 -11.27 -13.02 3.28
C THR A 87 -11.55 -12.89 1.79
N GLU A 88 -12.33 -11.88 1.38
CA GLU A 88 -12.65 -11.62 -0.03
C GLU A 88 -11.39 -11.23 -0.81
N ILE A 89 -10.52 -10.40 -0.22
CA ILE A 89 -9.25 -10.01 -0.84
C ILE A 89 -8.34 -11.23 -0.97
N HIS A 90 -8.28 -12.09 0.04
CA HIS A 90 -7.51 -13.33 -0.03
C HIS A 90 -8.01 -14.25 -1.16
N GLN A 91 -9.33 -14.43 -1.29
CA GLN A 91 -9.94 -15.22 -2.37
C GLN A 91 -9.62 -14.66 -3.75
N ILE A 92 -9.80 -13.36 -3.96
CA ILE A 92 -9.50 -12.71 -5.24
C ILE A 92 -8.02 -12.90 -5.61
N ILE A 93 -7.09 -12.70 -4.66
CA ILE A 93 -5.66 -12.86 -4.93
C ILE A 93 -5.33 -14.33 -5.23
N HIS A 94 -5.95 -15.28 -4.53
CA HIS A 94 -5.78 -16.71 -4.79
C HIS A 94 -6.24 -17.08 -6.20
N GLU A 95 -7.45 -16.68 -6.60
CA GLU A 95 -8.00 -16.94 -7.94
C GLU A 95 -7.12 -16.34 -9.04
N ILE A 96 -6.62 -15.11 -8.85
CA ILE A 96 -5.70 -14.48 -9.81
C ILE A 96 -4.37 -15.25 -9.88
N ASN A 97 -3.85 -15.74 -8.76
CA ASN A 97 -2.60 -16.50 -8.76
C ASN A 97 -2.78 -17.87 -9.42
N GLU A 98 -3.87 -18.56 -9.13
CA GLU A 98 -4.24 -19.83 -9.78
C GLU A 98 -4.44 -19.64 -11.29
N PHE A 99 -5.11 -18.56 -11.69
CA PHE A 99 -5.23 -18.17 -13.10
C PHE A 99 -3.84 -17.94 -13.73
N HIS A 100 -2.92 -17.24 -13.07
CA HIS A 100 -1.57 -17.04 -13.63
C HIS A 100 -0.77 -18.33 -13.78
N GLU A 101 -0.88 -19.27 -12.83
CA GLU A 101 -0.12 -20.51 -12.80
C GLU A 101 -0.67 -21.54 -13.80
N ASN A 102 -1.99 -21.75 -13.80
CA ASN A 102 -2.64 -22.84 -14.52
C ASN A 102 -3.22 -22.44 -15.87
N HIS A 103 -3.43 -21.15 -16.13
CA HIS A 103 -4.03 -20.73 -17.39
C HIS A 103 -3.03 -20.78 -18.54
N THR A 104 -3.33 -21.65 -19.50
CA THR A 104 -2.65 -21.73 -20.79
C THR A 104 -3.57 -21.11 -21.83
N PHE A 105 -3.16 -19.98 -22.41
CA PHE A 105 -3.94 -19.27 -23.42
C PHE A 105 -4.03 -20.11 -24.70
N PRO A 106 -5.22 -20.59 -25.10
CA PRO A 106 -5.39 -21.41 -26.29
C PRO A 106 -5.26 -20.58 -27.57
N HIS A 107 -5.55 -19.28 -27.50
CA HIS A 107 -5.54 -18.37 -28.64
C HIS A 107 -4.50 -17.26 -28.49
N GLU A 108 -3.77 -16.98 -29.58
CA GLU A 108 -2.76 -15.92 -29.63
C GLU A 108 -3.36 -14.51 -29.42
N LYS A 109 -4.62 -14.31 -29.84
CA LYS A 109 -5.37 -13.06 -29.63
C LYS A 109 -5.62 -12.77 -28.15
N GLU A 110 -6.08 -13.76 -27.38
CA GLU A 110 -6.33 -13.60 -25.94
C GLU A 110 -5.05 -13.29 -25.18
N LYS A 111 -3.96 -13.98 -25.55
CA LYS A 111 -2.63 -13.71 -25.01
C LYS A 111 -2.17 -12.28 -25.26
N MET A 112 -2.43 -11.73 -26.44
CA MET A 112 -2.08 -10.35 -26.79
C MET A 112 -2.87 -9.34 -25.96
N ILE A 113 -4.20 -9.53 -25.85
CA ILE A 113 -5.08 -8.67 -25.05
C ILE A 113 -4.65 -8.68 -23.57
N TYR A 114 -4.35 -9.86 -23.04
CA TYR A 114 -3.87 -10.02 -21.67
C TYR A 114 -2.56 -9.25 -21.43
N VAL A 115 -1.57 -9.40 -22.31
CA VAL A 115 -0.29 -8.69 -22.20
C VAL A 115 -0.49 -7.17 -22.26
N GLU A 116 -1.30 -6.68 -23.21
CA GLU A 116 -1.57 -5.25 -23.34
C GLU A 116 -2.26 -4.67 -22.10
N THR A 117 -3.19 -5.42 -21.51
CA THR A 117 -3.90 -5.02 -20.29
C THR A 117 -2.93 -4.89 -19.12
N ILE A 118 -2.05 -5.88 -18.95
CA ILE A 118 -1.07 -5.86 -17.85
C ILE A 118 -0.03 -4.75 -18.04
N GLU A 119 0.41 -4.48 -19.27
CA GLU A 119 1.30 -3.34 -19.56
C GLU A 119 0.66 -1.99 -19.21
N LYS A 120 -0.65 -1.82 -19.45
CA LYS A 120 -1.40 -0.62 -19.04
C LYS A 120 -1.47 -0.51 -17.52
N VAL A 121 -1.75 -1.61 -16.82
CA VAL A 121 -1.81 -1.65 -15.35
C VAL A 121 -0.45 -1.32 -14.73
N GLU A 122 0.64 -1.88 -15.26
CA GLU A 122 2.00 -1.60 -14.79
C GLU A 122 2.34 -0.11 -14.92
N ARG A 123 2.03 0.48 -16.07
CA ARG A 123 2.25 1.91 -16.32
C ARG A 123 1.45 2.78 -15.36
N PHE A 124 0.17 2.46 -15.17
CA PHE A 124 -0.70 3.17 -14.24
C PHE A 124 -0.19 3.06 -12.79
N HIS A 125 0.22 1.86 -12.37
CA HIS A 125 0.78 1.64 -11.04
C HIS A 125 2.06 2.46 -10.82
N ARG A 126 2.97 2.48 -11.80
CA ARG A 126 4.19 3.30 -11.73
C ARG A 126 3.89 4.80 -11.68
N PHE A 127 2.92 5.25 -12.47
CA PHE A 127 2.46 6.63 -12.47
C PHE A 127 1.86 7.03 -11.12
N MET A 128 1.12 6.14 -10.45
CA MET A 128 0.56 6.39 -9.12
C MET A 128 1.62 6.36 -8.00
N LEU A 129 2.67 5.54 -8.14
CA LEU A 129 3.73 5.47 -7.14
C LEU A 129 4.65 6.70 -7.16
N MET A 130 4.93 7.29 -8.33
CA MET A 130 5.80 8.47 -8.44
C MET A 130 5.41 9.64 -7.52
N PRO A 131 4.16 10.15 -7.54
CA PRO A 131 3.77 11.25 -6.67
C PRO A 131 3.82 10.84 -5.20
N ALA A 132 3.49 9.60 -4.85
CA ALA A 132 3.60 9.13 -3.47
C ALA A 132 5.06 9.19 -2.95
N TRP A 133 6.03 8.80 -3.77
CA TRP A 133 7.45 8.93 -3.45
C TRP A 133 7.88 10.39 -3.30
N ILE A 134 7.48 11.25 -4.25
CA ILE A 134 7.81 12.69 -4.22
C ILE A 134 7.22 13.35 -2.97
N SER A 135 5.94 13.11 -2.69
CA SER A 135 5.26 13.63 -1.49
C SER A 135 5.94 13.15 -0.21
N GLY A 136 6.33 11.86 -0.14
CA GLY A 136 7.06 11.33 1.02
C GLY A 136 8.42 11.98 1.24
N ILE A 137 9.17 12.22 0.16
CA ILE A 137 10.47 12.93 0.22
C ILE A 137 10.26 14.38 0.67
N ILE A 138 9.29 15.08 0.08
CA ILE A 138 8.98 16.47 0.44
C ILE A 138 8.62 16.55 1.93
N TRP A 139 7.73 15.67 2.40
CA TRP A 139 7.29 15.67 3.79
C TRP A 139 8.44 15.45 4.78
N PHE A 140 9.45 14.66 4.43
CA PHE A 140 10.65 14.46 5.26
C PHE A 140 11.59 15.67 5.24
N ILE A 141 11.64 16.42 4.13
CA ILE A 141 12.49 17.60 3.97
C ILE A 141 11.87 18.84 4.61
N THR A 142 10.55 18.99 4.59
CA THR A 142 9.82 20.13 5.16
C THR A 142 10.28 20.53 6.58
N PRO A 143 10.35 19.63 7.57
CA PRO A 143 10.78 20.01 8.92
C PRO A 143 12.24 20.47 8.98
N ILE A 144 13.12 19.92 8.13
CA ILE A 144 14.54 20.32 8.06
C ILE A 144 14.66 21.74 7.52
N VAL A 145 13.92 22.07 6.46
CA VAL A 145 13.88 23.41 5.88
C VAL A 145 13.31 24.42 6.89
N LEU A 146 12.28 24.02 7.63
CA LEU A 146 11.68 24.88 8.67
C LEU A 146 12.70 25.23 9.76
N HIS A 147 13.45 24.23 10.26
CA HIS A 147 14.49 24.42 11.29
C HIS A 147 15.71 25.22 10.80
N LEU A 148 16.00 25.22 9.49
CA LEU A 148 17.12 25.98 8.92
C LEU A 148 16.75 27.45 8.65
N ASN A 149 15.45 27.76 8.51
CA ASN A 149 14.93 29.11 8.25
C ASN A 149 14.45 29.84 9.52
N THR A 150 14.49 29.18 10.69
CA THR A 150 14.25 29.80 12.01
C THR A 150 15.57 30.13 12.69
#